data_AF-A0A958ISN1-F1
#
_entry.id   AF-A0A958ISN1-F1
#
_cell.length_a   1.000
_cell.length_b   1.000
_cell.length_c   1.000
_cell.angle_alpha   90.00
_cell.angle_beta   90.00
_cell.angle_gamma   90.00
#
_symmetry.space_group_name_H-M   'P 1'
#
loop_
_entity.id
_entity.type
_entity.pdbx_description
1 polymer ?
#
loop_
_entity_poly.entity_id
_entity_poly.type
_entity_poly.pdbx_seq_one_letter_code
_entity_poly.pdbx_strand_id
1 'polypeptide(L)'
;MTGNGNQTASPRKILIVDDEMSVHRLLTAYLKKYNYIVENCLDSQEIVQKVRSFEPDLILLDLMMPALDGVSATKRIRNLRLSSYLPIIMLTA
;
A
#
# COMPACT_ATOMS: atom_id res chain seq x y z
N MET A 1 11.56 -23.13 -32.24
CA MET A 1 10.87 -23.61 -31.02
C MET A 1 10.32 -22.38 -30.30
N THR A 2 9.01 -22.18 -30.38
CA THR A 2 8.31 -20.97 -29.92
C THR A 2 8.04 -21.02 -28.42
N GLY A 3 8.84 -20.30 -27.63
CA GLY A 3 8.54 -20.03 -26.22
C GLY A 3 7.57 -18.85 -26.11
N ASN A 4 6.29 -19.09 -26.38
CA ASN A 4 5.23 -18.11 -26.15
C ASN A 4 4.85 -18.12 -24.66
N GLY A 5 5.54 -17.33 -23.86
CA GLY A 5 5.27 -17.16 -22.43
C GLY A 5 4.72 -15.78 -22.16
N ASN A 6 3.51 -15.47 -22.67
CA ASN A 6 2.79 -14.25 -22.28
C ASN A 6 2.25 -14.43 -20.85
N GLN A 7 3.17 -14.49 -19.89
CA GLN A 7 2.86 -14.43 -18.47
C GLN A 7 2.50 -12.96 -18.20
N THR A 8 1.24 -12.59 -18.37
CA THR A 8 0.78 -11.28 -17.91
C THR A 8 0.98 -11.28 -16.39
N ALA A 9 2.03 -10.62 -15.93
CA ALA A 9 2.30 -10.49 -14.51
C ALA A 9 1.03 -9.99 -13.81
N SER A 10 0.65 -10.64 -12.70
CA SER A 10 -0.50 -10.20 -11.93
C SER A 10 -0.33 -8.73 -11.56
N PRO A 11 -1.38 -7.90 -11.68
CA PRO A 11 -1.30 -6.49 -11.34
C PRO A 11 -0.84 -6.34 -9.90
N ARG A 12 0.17 -5.48 -9.69
CA ARG A 12 0.76 -5.22 -8.38
C ARG A 12 -0.24 -4.47 -7.49
N LYS A 13 -0.18 -4.75 -6.19
CA LYS A 13 -1.09 -4.22 -5.17
C LYS A 13 -0.42 -3.11 -4.37
N ILE A 14 -1.07 -1.96 -4.25
CA ILE A 14 -0.59 -0.81 -3.49
C ILE A 14 -1.61 -0.48 -2.39
N LEU A 15 -1.15 -0.46 -1.14
CA LEU A 15 -1.96 0.02 -0.02
C LEU A 15 -1.58 1.47 0.27
N ILE A 16 -2.57 2.36 0.26
CA ILE A 16 -2.40 3.76 0.67
C ILE A 16 -2.86 3.87 2.13
N VAL A 17 -2.04 4.52 2.95
CA VAL A 17 -2.32 4.79 4.36
C VAL A 17 -2.28 6.30 4.56
N ASP A 18 -3.44 6.92 4.62
CA ASP A 18 -3.66 8.37 4.57
C ASP A 18 -5.10 8.64 5.06
N ASP A 19 -5.34 9.62 5.95
CA ASP A 19 -6.70 9.95 6.43
C ASP A 19 -7.46 10.91 5.50
N GLU A 20 -6.76 11.53 4.55
CA GLU A 20 -7.34 12.41 3.55
C GLU A 20 -7.88 11.63 2.34
N MET A 21 -9.20 11.41 2.33
CA MET A 21 -9.91 10.78 1.22
C MET A 21 -9.66 11.43 -0.16
N SER A 22 -9.35 12.73 -0.20
CA SER A 22 -8.93 13.47 -1.41
C SER A 22 -7.65 12.91 -2.01
N VAL A 23 -6.61 12.74 -1.18
CA VAL A 23 -5.30 12.22 -1.60
C VAL A 23 -5.46 10.78 -2.07
N HIS A 24 -6.18 9.95 -1.32
CA HIS A 24 -6.47 8.58 -1.73
C HIS A 24 -7.14 8.50 -3.11
N ARG A 25 -8.16 9.32 -3.37
CA ARG A 25 -8.87 9.35 -4.67
C ARG A 25 -7.93 9.75 -5.80
N LEU A 26 -7.10 10.78 -5.59
CA LEU A 26 -6.13 11.25 -6.57
C LEU A 26 -5.11 10.15 -6.92
N LEU A 27 -4.46 9.57 -5.90
CA LEU A 27 -3.46 8.52 -6.08
C LEU A 27 -4.06 7.27 -6.70
N THR A 28 -5.25 6.85 -6.27
CA THR A 28 -5.95 5.70 -6.85
C THR A 28 -6.25 5.92 -8.33
N ALA A 29 -6.76 7.09 -8.70
CA ALA A 29 -7.05 7.42 -10.10
C ALA A 29 -5.77 7.44 -10.96
N TYR A 30 -4.64 7.88 -10.41
CA TYR A 30 -3.35 7.88 -11.09
C TYR A 30 -2.79 6.45 -11.25
N LEU A 31 -2.71 5.69 -10.16
CA LEU A 31 -2.10 4.35 -10.12
C LEU A 31 -2.91 3.32 -10.92
N LYS A 32 -4.24 3.40 -10.92
CA LYS A 32 -5.08 2.50 -11.75
C LYS A 32 -4.80 2.64 -13.24
N LYS A 33 -4.34 3.80 -13.73
CA LYS A 33 -3.92 3.98 -15.15
C LYS A 33 -2.72 3.12 -15.52
N TYR A 34 -1.92 2.72 -14.53
CA TYR A 34 -0.75 1.85 -14.69
C TYR A 34 -1.04 0.39 -14.28
N ASN A 35 -2.33 0.00 -14.22
CA ASN A 35 -2.78 -1.35 -13.93
C ASN A 35 -2.40 -1.85 -12.51
N TYR A 36 -2.29 -0.93 -11.54
CA TYR A 36 -2.17 -1.30 -10.12
C TYR A 36 -3.54 -1.54 -9.48
N ILE A 37 -3.62 -2.53 -8.59
CA ILE A 37 -4.75 -2.69 -7.65
C ILE A 37 -4.45 -1.81 -6.43
N VAL A 38 -5.40 -0.96 -6.04
CA VAL A 38 -5.19 0.01 -4.97
C VAL A 38 -6.29 -0.10 -3.94
N GLU A 39 -5.90 -0.16 -2.66
CA GLU A 39 -6.79 -0.07 -1.50
C GLU A 39 -6.38 1.06 -0.56
N ASN A 40 -7.31 1.47 0.30
CA ASN A 40 -7.08 2.48 1.33
C ASN A 40 -7.04 1.89 2.74
N CYS A 41 -6.34 2.57 3.62
CA CYS A 41 -6.35 2.38 5.06
C CYS A 41 -6.36 3.77 5.74
N LEU A 42 -7.52 4.17 6.26
CA LEU A 42 -7.73 5.48 6.88
C LEU A 42 -7.33 5.50 8.37
N ASP A 43 -7.21 4.33 9.01
CA ASP A 43 -6.96 4.19 10.44
C ASP A 43 -5.77 3.26 10.72
N SER A 44 -4.90 3.73 11.60
CA SER A 44 -3.74 3.06 12.16
C SER A 44 -4.03 1.71 12.80
N GLN A 45 -5.24 1.53 13.32
CA GLN A 45 -5.64 0.27 13.95
C GLN A 45 -5.94 -0.81 12.91
N GLU A 46 -6.40 -0.43 11.72
CA GLU A 46 -6.77 -1.36 10.65
C GLU A 46 -5.56 -1.80 9.82
N ILE A 47 -4.43 -1.09 9.90
CA ILE A 47 -3.27 -1.29 9.02
C ILE A 47 -2.76 -2.74 9.02
N VAL A 48 -2.71 -3.38 10.20
CA VAL A 48 -2.24 -4.77 10.33
C VAL A 48 -3.21 -5.74 9.65
N GLN A 49 -4.51 -5.53 9.85
CA GLN A 49 -5.53 -6.36 9.22
C GLN A 49 -5.49 -6.19 7.71
N LYS A 50 -5.41 -4.94 7.23
CA LYS A 50 -5.33 -4.60 5.81
C LYS A 50 -4.10 -5.21 5.14
N VAL A 51 -2.92 -5.09 5.74
CA VAL A 51 -1.69 -5.68 5.18
C VAL A 51 -1.82 -7.21 5.06
N ARG A 52 -2.44 -7.88 6.04
CA ARG A 52 -2.65 -9.33 5.99
C ARG A 52 -3.71 -9.78 4.98
N SER A 53 -4.81 -9.04 4.86
CA SER A 53 -5.91 -9.44 3.98
C SER A 53 -5.65 -9.06 2.52
N PHE A 54 -5.05 -7.91 2.30
CA PHE A 54 -4.81 -7.37 0.96
C PHE A 54 -3.49 -7.90 0.37
N GLU A 55 -2.50 -8.19 1.22
CA GLU A 55 -1.15 -8.60 0.84
C GLU A 55 -0.53 -7.64 -0.19
N PRO A 56 -0.32 -6.36 0.18
CA PRO A 56 0.23 -5.37 -0.75
C PRO A 56 1.68 -5.69 -1.13
N ASP A 57 2.05 -5.28 -2.35
CA ASP A 57 3.44 -5.28 -2.83
C ASP A 57 4.19 -3.99 -2.42
N LEU A 58 3.45 -2.94 -2.08
CA LEU A 58 3.96 -1.62 -1.69
C LEU A 58 2.97 -0.91 -0.76
N ILE A 59 3.48 -0.20 0.23
CA ILE A 59 2.71 0.77 1.03
C ILE A 59 3.15 2.19 0.70
N LEU A 60 2.18 3.07 0.42
CA LEU A 60 2.35 4.52 0.46
C LEU A 60 1.78 5.01 1.78
N LEU A 61 2.60 5.64 2.61
CA LEU A 61 2.24 6.02 3.98
C LEU A 61 2.43 7.52 4.17
N ASP A 62 1.36 8.23 4.49
CA ASP A 62 1.47 9.63 4.90
C ASP A 62 2.08 9.77 6.30
N LEU A 63 2.97 10.75 6.46
CA LEU A 63 3.58 11.12 7.73
C LEU A 63 2.76 12.17 8.50
N MET A 64 1.90 12.92 7.82
CA MET A 64 1.19 14.10 8.36
C MET A 64 -0.24 13.79 8.86
N MET A 65 -0.53 12.54 9.21
CA MET A 65 -1.83 12.16 9.77
C MET A 65 -1.96 12.58 11.25
N PRO A 66 -2.93 13.43 11.64
CA PRO A 66 -3.13 13.85 13.04
C PRO A 66 -3.46 12.68 13.99
N ALA A 67 -3.99 11.56 13.48
CA ALA A 67 -4.36 10.38 14.27
C ALA A 67 -3.38 9.20 14.16
N LEU A 68 -2.47 9.21 13.17
CA LEU A 68 -1.60 8.08 12.86
C LEU A 68 -0.15 8.54 12.82
N ASP A 69 0.59 8.20 13.88
CA ASP A 69 2.05 8.35 13.85
C ASP A 69 2.63 7.37 12.81
N GLY A 70 3.05 7.89 11.66
CA GLY A 70 3.64 7.09 10.56
C GLY A 70 4.83 6.24 11.01
N VAL A 71 5.55 6.65 12.07
CA VAL A 71 6.60 5.84 12.70
C VAL A 71 5.99 4.63 13.41
N SER A 72 4.94 4.84 14.21
CA SER A 72 4.21 3.76 14.89
C SER A 72 3.56 2.79 13.90
N ALA A 73 2.97 3.30 12.81
CA ALA A 73 2.42 2.47 11.73
C ALA A 73 3.51 1.60 11.08
N THR A 74 4.66 2.19 10.77
CA THR A 74 5.82 1.45 10.25
C THR A 74 6.28 0.37 11.22
N LYS A 75 6.39 0.67 12.52
CA LYS A 75 6.75 -0.33 13.54
C LYS A 75 5.75 -1.49 13.58
N ARG A 76 4.44 -1.20 13.53
CA ARG A 76 3.38 -2.22 13.49
C ARG A 76 3.52 -3.13 12.27
N ILE A 77 3.77 -2.56 11.09
CA ILE A 77 3.99 -3.32 9.85
C ILE A 77 5.26 -4.17 9.94
N ARG A 78 6.37 -3.61 10.45
CA ARG A 78 7.66 -4.32 10.57
C ARG A 78 7.65 -5.46 11.58
N ASN A 79 6.74 -5.43 12.56
CA ASN A 79 6.52 -6.53 13.49
C ASN A 79 5.70 -7.69 12.90
N LEU A 80 5.19 -7.56 11.67
CA LEU A 80 4.49 -8.66 10.99
C LEU A 80 5.50 -9.68 10.44
N ARG A 81 5.21 -10.96 10.65
CA ARG A 81 5.90 -12.06 9.96
C ARG A 81 5.37 -12.17 8.54
N LEU A 82 5.90 -11.32 7.66
CA LEU A 82 5.59 -11.36 6.23
C LEU A 82 6.49 -12.37 5.52
N SER A 83 6.00 -12.95 4.42
CA SER A 83 6.76 -13.89 3.60
C SER A 83 7.87 -13.23 2.78
N SER A 84 7.80 -11.90 2.60
CA SER A 84 8.74 -11.11 1.82
C SER A 84 8.92 -9.71 2.41
N TYR A 85 9.96 -9.01 1.94
CA TYR A 85 10.16 -7.61 2.27
C TYR A 85 9.05 -6.76 1.67
N LEU A 86 8.34 -6.00 2.52
CA LEU A 86 7.33 -5.03 2.11
C LEU A 86 7.93 -3.61 2.07
N PRO A 87 8.12 -3.01 0.89
CA PRO A 87 8.56 -1.62 0.77
C PRO A 87 7.50 -0.65 1.32
N ILE A 88 7.97 0.40 1.98
CA ILE A 88 7.13 1.50 2.48
C ILE A 88 7.76 2.78 1.95
N ILE A 89 6.99 3.59 1.22
CA ILE A 89 7.38 4.93 0.78
C ILE A 89 6.58 5.94 1.60
N MET A 90 7.31 6.82 2.28
CA MET A 90 6.70 7.91 3.04
C MET A 90 6.30 9.04 2.09
N LEU A 91 5.08 9.55 2.28
CA LEU A 91 4.59 10.75 1.64
C LEU A 91 4.68 11.91 2.64
N THR A 92 5.13 13.07 2.16
CA THR A 92 5.21 14.31 2.93
C THR A 92 4.84 15.47 2.02
N ALA A 93 4.27 16.51 2.60
CA ALA A 93 4.15 17.83 1.98
C ALA A 93 5.46 18.63 2.13
#